data_AF-A0A232LQI9-F1
#
_entry.id   AF-A0A232LQI9-F1
#
_cell.length_a   1.000
_cell.length_b   1.000
_cell.length_c   1.000
_cell.angle_alpha   90.00
_cell.angle_beta   90.00
_cell.angle_gamma   90.00
#
_symmetry.space_group_name_H-M   'P 1'
#
loop_
_entity.id
_entity.type
_entity.pdbx_description
1 polymer ?
#
loop_
_entity_poly.entity_id
_entity_poly.type
_entity_poly.pdbx_seq_one_letter_code
_entity_poly.pdbx_strand_id
1 'polypeptide(L)'
;MQEVSEMVAWIKEEGDLSNRRLLVSQDFDEIYLTFADYGKEWLGYIKETGKAAGFLTMKRYGPWHIDNPEDVSVVCQIILAFVIRAKDGN
;
A
#
# COMPACT_ATOMS: atom_id res chain seq x y z
N MET A 1 -7.14 10.93 4.71
CA MET A 1 -6.85 10.39 6.06
C MET A 1 -7.23 8.91 6.17
N GLN A 2 -8.38 8.51 5.63
CA GLN A 2 -8.88 7.12 5.68
C GLN A 2 -7.90 6.05 5.15
N GLU A 3 -7.31 6.25 3.95
CA GLU A 3 -6.34 5.28 3.37
C GLU A 3 -5.13 5.01 4.28
N VAL A 4 -4.65 6.06 4.96
CA VAL A 4 -3.55 5.95 5.92
C VAL A 4 -4.00 5.16 7.13
N SER A 5 -5.18 5.45 7.67
CA SER A 5 -5.74 4.72 8.81
C SER A 5 -5.95 3.24 8.50
N GLU A 6 -6.45 2.91 7.30
CA GLU A 6 -6.62 1.54 6.84
C GLU A 6 -5.28 0.80 6.73
N MET A 7 -4.29 1.41 6.08
CA MET A 7 -2.95 0.83 5.97
C MET A 7 -2.30 0.59 7.34
N VAL A 8 -2.41 1.57 8.25
CA VAL A 8 -1.88 1.49 9.62
C VAL A 8 -2.55 0.37 10.41
N ALA A 9 -3.88 0.26 10.33
CA ALA A 9 -4.63 -0.82 10.97
C ALA A 9 -4.22 -2.19 10.40
N TRP A 10 -4.12 -2.31 9.08
CA TRP A 10 -3.73 -3.55 8.41
C TRP A 10 -2.33 -4.01 8.82
N ILE A 11 -1.35 -3.10 8.92
CA ILE A 11 0.00 -3.44 9.38
C ILE A 11 0.01 -3.88 10.85
N LYS A 12 -0.84 -3.27 11.68
CA LYS A 12 -0.91 -3.60 13.10
C LYS A 12 -1.48 -5.01 13.34
N GLU A 13 -2.54 -5.39 12.63
CA GLU A 13 -3.23 -6.67 12.82
C GLU A 13 -2.44 -7.86 12.25
N GLU A 14 -1.88 -7.73 11.05
CA GLU A 14 -1.24 -8.86 10.35
C GLU A 14 0.30 -8.86 10.47
N GLY A 15 0.90 -7.84 11.09
CA GLY A 15 2.35 -7.75 11.29
C GLY A 15 3.13 -7.29 10.05
N ASP A 16 4.42 -7.59 10.02
CA ASP A 16 5.34 -7.09 8.98
C ASP A 16 5.27 -7.95 7.72
N LEU A 17 4.32 -7.61 6.85
CA LEU A 17 4.22 -8.12 5.49
C LEU A 17 4.76 -7.09 4.49
N SER A 18 5.86 -6.41 4.84
CA SER A 18 6.51 -5.43 3.96
C SER A 18 6.67 -5.99 2.55
N ASN A 19 6.26 -5.19 1.55
CA ASN A 19 6.18 -5.54 0.13
C ASN A 19 5.04 -6.48 -0.32
N ARG A 20 4.09 -6.84 0.55
CA ARG A 20 2.91 -7.65 0.20
C ARG A 20 1.57 -6.93 0.34
N ARG A 21 1.58 -5.65 0.72
CA ARG A 21 0.38 -4.80 0.79
C ARG A 21 0.39 -3.76 -0.31
N LEU A 22 -0.66 -3.77 -1.11
CA LEU A 22 -0.97 -2.77 -2.11
C LEU A 22 -2.34 -2.20 -1.77
N LEU A 23 -2.42 -0.90 -1.55
CA LEU A 23 -3.69 -0.20 -1.43
C LEU A 23 -4.07 0.36 -2.80
N VAL A 24 -5.20 -0.10 -3.32
CA VAL A 24 -5.80 0.44 -4.55
C VAL A 24 -6.89 1.40 -4.12
N SER A 25 -6.82 2.65 -4.56
CA SER A 25 -7.85 3.64 -4.28
C SER A 25 -8.27 4.37 -5.55
N GLN A 26 -9.44 5.00 -5.48
CA GLN A 26 -10.03 5.75 -6.57
C GLN A 26 -10.48 7.12 -6.06
N ASP A 27 -10.27 8.15 -6.88
CA ASP A 27 -10.89 9.46 -6.72
C ASP A 27 -11.55 9.84 -8.06
N PHE A 28 -12.89 9.85 -8.09
CA PHE A 28 -13.68 10.01 -9.31
C PHE A 28 -13.23 9.09 -10.45
N ASP A 29 -12.63 9.62 -11.52
CA ASP A 29 -12.14 8.88 -12.67
C ASP A 29 -10.68 8.43 -12.53
N GLU A 30 -9.99 8.81 -11.45
CA GLU A 30 -8.58 8.54 -11.22
C GLU A 30 -8.37 7.32 -10.32
N ILE A 31 -7.46 6.44 -10.71
CA ILE A 31 -7.02 5.28 -9.94
C ILE A 31 -5.62 5.56 -9.38
N TYR A 32 -5.40 5.16 -8.13
CA TYR A 32 -4.14 5.29 -7.43
C TYR A 32 -3.69 3.96 -6.83
N LEU A 33 -2.40 3.68 -6.94
CA LEU A 33 -1.75 2.52 -6.32
C LEU A 33 -0.81 3.03 -5.23
N THR A 34 -1.01 2.60 -4.00
CA THR A 34 -0.26 3.11 -2.85
C THR A 34 0.41 1.99 -2.07
N PHE A 35 1.71 2.17 -1.80
CA PHE A 35 2.52 1.29 -0.97
C PHE A 35 2.94 2.00 0.31
N ALA A 36 3.04 1.25 1.41
CA ALA A 36 3.61 1.74 2.65
C ALA A 36 5.09 1.41 2.74
N ASP A 37 5.92 2.42 2.98
CA ASP A 37 7.34 2.29 3.28
C ASP A 37 7.58 2.70 4.74
N TYR A 38 8.16 1.81 5.53
CA TYR A 38 8.40 2.02 6.94
C TYR A 38 9.56 1.17 7.45
N GLY A 39 10.30 1.70 8.42
CA GLY A 39 11.40 0.99 9.07
C GLY A 39 10.95 0.16 10.28
N LYS A 40 11.87 -0.65 10.82
CA LYS A 40 11.67 -1.43 12.05
C LYS A 40 11.35 -0.55 13.27
N GLU A 41 11.87 0.68 13.30
CA GLU A 41 11.59 1.64 14.37
C GLU A 41 10.12 2.04 14.41
N TRP A 42 9.52 2.30 13.24
CA TRP A 42 8.09 2.57 13.14
C TRP A 42 7.25 1.35 13.50
N LEU A 43 7.66 0.14 13.08
CA LEU A 43 7.01 -1.11 13.51
C LEU A 43 7.07 -1.32 15.03
N GLY A 44 8.18 -0.95 15.66
CA GLY A 44 8.32 -0.97 17.11
C GLY A 44 7.38 0.02 17.78
N TYR A 45 7.29 1.24 17.26
CA TYR A 45 6.41 2.29 17.76
C TYR A 45 4.92 1.92 17.69
N ILE A 46 4.47 1.32 16.58
CA ILE A 46 3.04 0.97 16.44
C ILE A 46 2.62 -0.24 17.29
N LYS A 47 3.57 -1.10 17.66
CA LYS A 47 3.35 -2.29 18.49
C LYS A 47 3.56 -2.03 19.98
N GLU A 48 4.53 -1.20 20.35
CA GLU A 48 4.94 -0.95 21.73
C GLU A 48 4.86 0.55 22.06
N THR A 49 4.31 0.87 23.23
CA THR A 49 4.26 2.26 23.70
C THR A 49 5.64 2.73 24.17
N GLY A 50 6.14 3.83 23.59
CA GLY A 50 7.27 4.59 24.14
C GLY A 50 8.62 4.48 23.41
N LYS A 51 8.70 3.82 22.24
CA LYS A 51 9.92 3.83 21.40
C LYS A 51 9.99 5.07 20.51
N ALA A 52 11.21 5.50 20.17
CA ALA A 52 11.45 6.54 19.18
C ALA A 52 10.78 6.15 17.85
N ALA A 53 9.97 7.05 17.31
CA ALA A 53 9.14 6.78 16.15
C ALA A 53 9.89 7.18 14.87
N GLY A 54 10.11 6.20 13.98
CA GLY A 54 10.26 6.50 12.55
C GLY A 54 8.93 6.96 11.97
N PHE A 55 8.90 7.28 10.67
CA PHE A 55 7.66 7.58 9.95
C PHE A 55 7.29 6.46 8.97
N LEU A 56 5.98 6.26 8.79
CA LEU A 56 5.45 5.54 7.64
C LEU A 56 5.23 6.53 6.51
N THR A 57 5.73 6.20 5.33
CA THR A 57 5.58 6.98 4.11
C THR A 57 4.66 6.25 3.15
N MET A 58 3.56 6.89 2.75
CA MET A 58 2.66 6.37 1.71
C MET A 58 3.18 6.78 0.34
N LYS A 59 3.73 5.83 -0.42
CA LYS A 59 4.18 6.03 -1.81
C LYS A 59 3.02 5.77 -2.74
N ARG A 60 2.41 6.84 -3.23
CA ARG A 60 1.29 6.82 -4.18
C ARG A 60 1.80 6.94 -5.62
N TYR A 61 1.22 6.15 -6.51
CA TYR A 61 1.44 6.17 -7.95
C TYR A 61 0.12 6.40 -8.68
N GLY A 62 0.18 7.02 -9.86
CA GLY A 62 -0.97 7.48 -10.65
C GLY A 62 -0.87 8.99 -10.94
N PRO A 63 -1.98 9.65 -11.34
CA PRO A 63 -3.29 9.04 -11.60
C PRO A 63 -3.30 8.21 -12.89
N TRP A 64 -4.11 7.17 -12.90
CA TRP A 64 -4.53 6.45 -14.12
C TRP A 64 -6.02 6.68 -14.32
N HIS A 65 -6.47 6.98 -15.53
CA HIS A 65 -7.88 7.31 -15.75
C HIS A 65 -8.70 6.07 -16.12
N ILE A 66 -9.85 5.89 -15.47
CA ILE A 66 -10.73 4.73 -15.69
C ILE A 66 -11.46 4.78 -17.04
N ASP A 67 -11.61 5.97 -17.63
CA ASP A 67 -12.18 6.18 -18.95
C ASP A 67 -11.17 5.93 -20.08
N ASN A 68 -9.88 5.82 -19.75
CA ASN A 68 -8.82 5.46 -20.68
C ASN A 68 -8.53 3.94 -20.65
N PRO A 69 -8.84 3.20 -21.73
CA PRO A 69 -8.64 1.75 -21.76
C PRO A 69 -7.17 1.32 -21.65
N GLU A 70 -6.22 2.16 -22.08
CA GLU A 70 -4.79 1.87 -21.94
C GLU A 70 -4.35 1.95 -20.48
N ASP A 71 -4.80 2.98 -19.77
CA ASP A 71 -4.52 3.17 -18.34
C ASP A 71 -5.09 2.03 -17.51
N VAL A 72 -6.34 1.63 -17.77
CA VAL A 72 -6.97 0.47 -17.11
C VAL A 72 -6.16 -0.80 -17.38
N SER A 73 -5.70 -1.02 -18.61
CA SER A 73 -4.87 -2.19 -18.95
C SER A 73 -3.56 -2.21 -18.16
N VAL A 74 -2.88 -1.06 -18.07
CA VAL A 74 -1.64 -0.92 -17.29
C VAL A 74 -1.87 -1.20 -15.80
N VAL A 75 -2.91 -0.61 -15.21
CA VAL A 75 -3.24 -0.83 -13.80
C VAL A 75 -3.56 -2.30 -13.53
N CYS A 76 -4.37 -2.94 -14.37
CA CYS A 76 -4.69 -4.35 -14.24
C CYS A 76 -3.45 -5.25 -14.33
N GLN A 77 -2.51 -4.93 -15.23
CA GLN A 77 -1.25 -5.66 -15.34
C GLN A 77 -0.37 -5.50 -14.10
N ILE A 78 -0.27 -4.29 -13.53
CA ILE A 78 0.48 -4.03 -12.30
C ILE A 78 -0.12 -4.82 -11.12
N ILE A 79 -1.45 -4.76 -10.96
CA ILE A 79 -2.15 -5.49 -9.89
C ILE A 79 -1.95 -7.00 -10.07
N LEU A 80 -2.09 -7.51 -11.29
CA LEU A 80 -1.88 -8.94 -11.58
C LEU A 80 -0.45 -9.38 -11.24
N ALA A 81 0.56 -8.63 -11.70
CA ALA A 81 1.96 -8.92 -11.40
C ALA A 81 2.24 -8.88 -9.89
N PHE A 82 1.63 -7.93 -9.18
CA PHE A 82 1.72 -7.83 -7.73
C PHE A 82 1.13 -9.06 -7.03
N VAL A 83 -0.07 -9.50 -7.42
CA VAL A 83 -0.75 -10.67 -6.85
C VAL A 83 0.05 -11.95 -7.09
N ILE A 84 0.59 -12.14 -8.31
CA ILE A 84 1.46 -13.28 -8.63
C ILE A 84 2.69 -13.29 -7.71
N ARG A 85 3.39 -12.16 -7.60
CA ARG A 85 4.56 -12.04 -6.74
C ARG A 85 4.24 -12.25 -5.26
N ALA A 86 3.09 -11.78 -4.79
CA ALA A 86 2.65 -11.97 -3.41
C ALA A 86 2.37 -13.45 -3.10
N LYS A 87 1.86 -14.21 -4.08
CA LYS A 87 1.63 -15.65 -3.98
C LYS A 87 2.94 -16.46 -3.97
N ASP A 88 3.91 -16.11 -4.82
CA ASP A 88 5.17 -16.86 -4.95
C ASP A 88 6.11 -16.67 -3.73
N GLY A 89 5.90 -15.64 -2.92
CA GLY A 89 6.69 -15.38 -1.71
C GLY A 89 6.24 -16.18 -0.48
N ASN A 90 5.28 -17.09 -0.60
CA ASN A 90 4.72 -17.89 0.50
C ASN A 90 5.13 -19.36 0.42
#